data_AF-A0A7S3CQ28-F1
#
_entry.id   AF-A0A7S3CQ28-F1
#
_cell.length_a   1.000
_cell.length_b   1.000
_cell.length_c   1.000
_cell.angle_alpha   90.00
_cell.angle_beta   90.00
_cell.angle_gamma   90.00
#
_symmetry.space_group_name_H-M   'P 1'
#
loop_
_entity.id
_entity.type
_entity.pdbx_description
1 polymer ?
#
loop_
_entity_poly.entity_id
_entity_poly.type
_entity_poly.pdbx_seq_one_letter_code
_entity_poly.pdbx_strand_id
1 'polypeptide(L)'
;MAKEHINFNSRLISGRVEPGNKTTTSLDQNIGQCHCWTTADGISATAITDNEYPERAAYLLLNNLILDFRDYFAADPSVYENAVCDLSGKLPYPNIKDFLQKWQNPQEADKLLKAEKELFEVKEIMHQNLNDVLKRGENLEQLMAKSKDLSAVSVDFYKKAKKQNQKCCSIS
;
A
#
# COMPACT_ATOMS: atom_id res chain seq x y z
N MET A 1 -1.64 -9.77 -13.76
CA MET A 1 -0.27 -9.88 -13.22
C MET A 1 0.13 -8.73 -12.30
N ALA A 2 0.55 -7.54 -12.77
CA ALA A 2 1.05 -6.49 -11.86
C ALA A 2 0.01 -6.01 -10.84
N LYS A 3 -1.24 -5.79 -11.28
CA LYS A 3 -2.37 -5.43 -10.42
C LYS A 3 -2.64 -6.45 -9.30
N GLU A 4 -2.51 -7.74 -9.60
CA GLU A 4 -2.73 -8.82 -8.63
C GLU A 4 -1.66 -8.80 -7.53
N HIS A 5 -0.40 -8.58 -7.91
CA HIS A 5 0.72 -8.43 -6.97
C HIS A 5 0.58 -7.18 -6.11
N ILE A 6 0.17 -6.05 -6.69
CA ILE A 6 -0.12 -4.82 -5.94
C ILE A 6 -1.19 -5.09 -4.88
N ASN A 7 -2.32 -5.66 -5.28
CA ASN A 7 -3.42 -5.97 -4.36
C ASN A 7 -2.99 -6.93 -3.24
N PHE A 8 -2.27 -7.99 -3.58
CA PHE A 8 -1.75 -8.96 -2.61
C PHE A 8 -0.83 -8.30 -1.58
N ASN A 9 0.16 -7.52 -2.04
CA ASN A 9 1.11 -6.86 -1.13
C ASN A 9 0.41 -5.83 -0.25
N SER A 10 -0.51 -5.02 -0.82
CA SER A 10 -1.28 -4.05 -0.04
C SER A 10 -2.08 -4.72 1.07
N ARG A 11 -2.81 -5.81 0.77
CA ARG A 11 -3.57 -6.56 1.79
C ARG A 11 -2.69 -7.21 2.85
N LEU A 12 -1.57 -7.80 2.42
CA LEU A 12 -0.64 -8.45 3.34
C LEU A 12 -0.07 -7.43 4.33
N ILE A 13 0.36 -6.26 3.84
CA ILE A 13 0.97 -5.23 4.67
C ILE A 13 -0.09 -4.59 5.56
N SER A 14 -1.21 -4.12 5.00
CA SER A 14 -2.27 -3.47 5.79
C SER A 14 -2.84 -4.37 6.89
N GLY A 15 -2.92 -5.69 6.64
CA GLY A 15 -3.39 -6.67 7.63
C GLY A 15 -2.38 -7.00 8.75
N ARG A 16 -1.17 -6.41 8.70
CA ARG A 16 -0.11 -6.59 9.71
C ARG A 16 0.23 -5.30 10.45
N VAL A 17 -0.21 -4.15 9.94
CA VAL A 17 -0.02 -2.85 10.59
C VAL A 17 -1.07 -2.65 11.67
N GLU A 18 -0.60 -2.37 12.88
CA GLU A 18 -1.50 -2.06 14.00
C GLU A 18 -2.18 -0.69 13.83
N PRO A 19 -3.42 -0.53 14.32
CA PRO A 19 -4.12 0.75 14.29
C PRO A 19 -3.33 1.89 14.95
N GLY A 20 -3.26 3.04 14.27
CA GLY A 20 -2.50 4.21 14.70
C GLY A 20 -1.08 4.29 14.14
N ASN A 21 -0.58 3.23 13.50
CA ASN A 21 0.80 3.18 13.02
C ASN A 21 0.93 3.49 11.52
N LYS A 22 2.12 4.01 11.18
CA LYS A 22 2.58 4.27 9.81
C LYS A 22 3.76 3.36 9.52
N THR A 23 3.74 2.67 8.39
CA THR A 23 4.82 1.78 7.98
C THR A 23 5.21 1.98 6.52
N THR A 24 6.51 1.96 6.25
CA THR A 24 7.06 1.94 4.90
C THR A 24 7.73 0.57 4.73
N THR A 25 7.16 -0.26 3.85
CA THR A 25 7.65 -1.60 3.56
C THR A 25 8.33 -1.63 2.21
N SER A 26 9.63 -1.96 2.18
CA SER A 26 10.35 -2.19 0.94
C SER A 26 9.91 -3.51 0.31
N LEU A 27 9.41 -3.45 -0.93
CA LEU A 27 8.95 -4.63 -1.67
C LEU A 27 10.13 -5.43 -2.22
N ASP A 28 9.94 -6.73 -2.38
CA ASP A 28 10.95 -7.63 -2.92
C ASP A 28 11.31 -7.26 -4.38
N GLN A 29 12.51 -7.64 -4.83
CA GLN A 29 13.01 -7.39 -6.18
C GLN A 29 13.13 -5.91 -6.57
N ASN A 30 13.19 -4.99 -5.59
CA ASN A 30 13.34 -3.56 -5.81
C ASN A 30 12.23 -2.95 -6.70
N ILE A 31 11.02 -3.51 -6.63
CA ILE A 31 9.85 -3.08 -7.41
C ILE A 31 9.34 -1.70 -6.95
N GLY A 32 9.61 -1.35 -5.68
CA GLY A 32 9.23 -0.07 -5.10
C GLY A 32 9.01 -0.15 -3.59
N GLN A 33 8.39 0.89 -3.05
CA GLN A 33 8.04 1.00 -1.64
C GLN A 33 6.53 0.98 -1.46
N CYS A 34 6.08 0.29 -0.41
CA CYS A 34 4.68 0.27 -0.01
C CYS A 34 4.53 1.07 1.28
N HIS A 35 3.94 2.25 1.18
CA HIS A 35 3.58 3.08 2.32
C HIS A 35 2.18 2.71 2.78
N CYS A 36 2.03 2.37 4.06
CA CYS A 36 0.76 2.05 4.68
C CYS A 36 0.54 2.97 5.88
N TRP A 37 -0.67 3.52 5.97
CA TRP A 37 -1.15 4.20 7.16
C TRP A 37 -2.45 3.56 7.60
N THR A 38 -2.44 3.03 8.83
CA THR A 38 -3.64 2.59 9.54
C THR A 38 -4.02 3.61 10.61
N THR A 39 -5.23 4.15 10.50
CA THR A 39 -5.82 5.05 11.50
C THR A 39 -6.19 4.31 12.78
N ALA A 40 -6.36 5.03 13.89
CA ALA A 40 -6.68 4.44 15.18
C ALA A 40 -8.05 3.73 15.21
N ASP A 41 -8.99 4.16 14.37
CA ASP A 41 -10.30 3.56 14.15
C ASP A 41 -10.27 2.36 13.18
N GLY A 42 -9.10 2.01 12.63
CA GLY A 42 -8.89 0.78 11.86
C GLY A 42 -8.99 0.93 10.34
N ILE A 43 -9.24 2.13 9.80
CA ILE A 43 -9.16 2.37 8.36
C ILE A 43 -7.68 2.37 7.94
N SER A 44 -7.34 1.49 7.00
CA SER A 44 -6.00 1.40 6.43
C SER A 44 -5.99 1.90 4.99
N ALA A 45 -5.07 2.81 4.67
CA ALA A 45 -4.78 3.22 3.31
C ALA A 45 -3.35 2.80 2.93
N THR A 46 -3.16 2.38 1.69
CA THR A 46 -1.88 1.88 1.20
C THR A 46 -1.58 2.43 -0.19
N ALA A 47 -0.34 2.87 -0.39
CA ALA A 47 0.17 3.34 -1.67
C ALA A 47 1.48 2.62 -2.00
N ILE A 48 1.55 2.06 -3.21
CA ILE A 48 2.79 1.48 -3.75
C ILE A 48 3.36 2.49 -4.74
N THR A 49 4.60 2.89 -4.50
CA THR A 49 5.33 3.89 -5.30
C THR A 49 6.68 3.33 -5.71
N ASP A 50 7.34 3.96 -6.68
CA ASP A 50 8.75 3.68 -6.94
C ASP A 50 9.63 4.19 -5.78
N ASN A 51 10.93 3.89 -5.82
CA ASN A 51 11.85 4.32 -4.78
C ASN A 51 12.22 5.82 -4.87
N GLU A 52 11.86 6.50 -5.96
CA GLU A 52 12.18 7.90 -6.21
C GLU A 52 11.09 8.84 -5.67
N TYR A 53 9.88 8.31 -5.50
CA TYR A 53 8.73 9.05 -4.98
C TYR A 53 8.97 9.45 -3.51
N PRO A 54 8.83 10.75 -3.16
CA PRO A 54 9.09 11.19 -1.79
C PRO A 54 8.13 10.57 -0.77
N GLU A 55 8.67 9.92 0.27
CA GLU A 55 7.89 9.30 1.35
C GLU A 55 6.89 10.29 1.99
N ARG A 56 7.34 11.54 2.20
CA ARG A 56 6.48 12.59 2.76
C ARG A 56 5.24 12.85 1.89
N ALA A 57 5.42 12.88 0.57
CA ALA A 57 4.30 13.06 -0.37
C ALA A 57 3.34 11.87 -0.32
N ALA A 58 3.87 10.64 -0.16
CA ALA A 58 3.05 9.44 -0.07
C ALA A 58 2.15 9.45 1.18
N TYR A 59 2.69 9.80 2.36
CA TYR A 59 1.86 9.86 3.57
C TYR A 59 0.82 10.98 3.57
N LEU A 60 1.09 12.09 2.87
CA LEU A 60 0.10 13.16 2.70
C LEU A 60 -1.01 12.76 1.74
N LEU A 61 -0.67 12.05 0.66
CA LEU A 61 -1.64 11.43 -0.22
C LEU A 61 -2.55 10.51 0.60
N LEU A 62 -1.96 9.62 1.42
CA LEU A 62 -2.73 8.70 2.27
C LEU A 62 -3.62 9.44 3.28
N ASN A 63 -3.13 10.53 3.88
CA ASN A 63 -3.92 11.37 4.78
C ASN A 63 -5.17 11.92 4.09
N ASN A 64 -4.94 12.63 3.00
CA ASN A 64 -5.97 13.36 2.29
C ASN A 64 -6.96 12.40 1.66
N LEU A 65 -6.49 11.23 1.23
CA LEU A 65 -7.34 10.15 0.77
C LEU A 65 -8.28 9.66 1.88
N ILE A 66 -7.78 9.40 3.09
CA ILE A 66 -8.61 8.95 4.20
C ILE A 66 -9.63 10.02 4.60
N LEU A 67 -9.22 11.29 4.65
CA LEU A 67 -10.11 12.40 4.98
C LEU A 67 -11.21 12.59 3.93
N ASP A 68 -10.86 12.62 2.64
CA ASP A 68 -11.83 12.74 1.54
C ASP A 68 -12.76 11.52 1.47
N PHE A 69 -12.22 10.32 1.70
CA PHE A 69 -13.03 9.10 1.78
C PHE A 69 -14.07 9.17 2.90
N ARG A 70 -13.66 9.63 4.09
CA ARG A 70 -14.58 9.79 5.23
C ARG A 70 -15.64 10.85 4.95
N ASP A 71 -15.25 11.98 4.36
CA ASP A 71 -16.19 13.06 4.02
C ASP A 71 -17.22 12.59 2.98
N TYR A 72 -16.76 11.89 1.95
CA TYR A 72 -17.62 11.33 0.90
C TYR A 72 -18.65 10.33 1.44
N PHE A 73 -18.28 9.49 2.40
CA PHE A 73 -19.17 8.51 3.04
C PHE A 73 -19.78 8.99 4.37
N ALA A 74 -19.66 10.28 4.72
CA ALA A 74 -20.15 10.81 5.99
C ALA A 74 -21.66 10.65 6.19
N ALA A 75 -22.42 10.60 5.09
CA ALA A 75 -23.87 10.40 5.11
C ALA A 75 -24.29 8.99 5.57
N ASP A 76 -23.46 7.98 5.31
CA ASP A 76 -23.71 6.60 5.76
C ASP A 76 -22.38 5.86 5.94
N PRO A 77 -21.71 6.00 7.10
CA PRO A 77 -20.46 5.30 7.39
C PRO A 77 -20.59 3.77 7.45
N SER A 78 -21.80 3.26 7.69
CA SER A 78 -22.07 1.84 7.89
C SER A 78 -21.72 0.97 6.67
N VAL A 79 -21.67 1.59 5.48
CA VAL A 79 -21.32 0.95 4.20
C VAL A 79 -19.90 0.39 4.16
N TYR A 80 -18.96 0.99 4.89
CA TYR A 80 -17.56 0.54 4.95
C TYR A 80 -17.19 -0.05 6.31
N GLU A 81 -17.79 0.41 7.41
CA GLU A 81 -17.51 -0.12 8.76
C GLU A 81 -17.95 -1.58 8.93
N ASN A 82 -19.07 -1.97 8.33
CA ASN A 82 -19.61 -3.35 8.41
C ASN A 82 -19.14 -4.25 7.27
N ALA A 83 -18.12 -3.83 6.51
CA ALA A 83 -17.62 -4.58 5.37
C ALA A 83 -16.94 -5.88 5.82
N VAL A 84 -17.65 -7.01 5.71
CA VAL A 84 -17.11 -8.35 6.01
C VAL A 84 -16.48 -9.05 4.80
N CYS A 85 -16.65 -8.47 3.60
CA CYS A 85 -16.13 -9.01 2.36
C CYS A 85 -15.69 -7.88 1.41
N ASP A 86 -15.00 -8.26 0.34
CA ASP A 86 -14.53 -7.30 -0.66
C ASP A 86 -15.70 -6.54 -1.31
N LEU A 87 -15.66 -5.22 -1.18
CA LEU A 87 -16.63 -4.30 -1.78
C LEU A 87 -16.22 -3.82 -3.18
N SER A 88 -15.40 -4.60 -3.89
CA SER A 88 -14.95 -4.27 -5.25
C SER A 88 -16.15 -3.97 -6.17
N GLY A 89 -16.23 -2.74 -6.66
CA GLY A 89 -17.33 -2.26 -7.51
C GLY A 89 -18.66 -1.99 -6.79
N LYS A 90 -18.77 -2.30 -5.49
CA LYS A 90 -19.97 -2.05 -4.66
C LYS A 90 -19.88 -0.76 -3.87
N LEU A 91 -18.66 -0.29 -3.61
CA LEU A 91 -18.38 0.99 -2.97
C LEU A 91 -17.71 1.93 -4.00
N PRO A 92 -18.50 2.58 -4.88
CA PRO A 92 -17.95 3.47 -5.88
C PRO A 92 -17.42 4.75 -5.22
N TYR A 93 -16.11 4.93 -5.26
CA TYR A 93 -15.43 6.15 -4.85
C TYR A 93 -14.70 6.74 -6.07
N PRO A 94 -15.36 7.61 -6.86
CA PRO A 94 -14.83 8.09 -8.14
C PRO A 94 -13.61 9.00 -7.97
N ASN A 95 -13.56 9.76 -6.86
CA ASN A 95 -12.50 10.71 -6.55
C ASN A 95 -11.10 10.07 -6.50
N ILE A 96 -10.99 8.75 -6.28
CA ILE A 96 -9.72 8.04 -6.24
C ILE A 96 -8.88 8.25 -7.51
N LYS A 97 -9.51 8.33 -8.69
CA LYS A 97 -8.80 8.48 -9.96
C LYS A 97 -8.18 9.86 -10.08
N ASP A 98 -8.94 10.88 -9.70
CA ASP A 98 -8.49 12.27 -9.75
C ASP A 98 -7.42 12.52 -8.69
N PHE A 99 -7.56 11.91 -7.51
CA PHE A 99 -6.51 11.86 -6.49
C PHE A 99 -5.23 11.23 -7.05
N LEU A 100 -5.29 10.03 -7.62
CA LEU A 100 -4.08 9.38 -8.13
C LEU A 100 -3.38 10.20 -9.22
N GLN A 101 -4.12 10.88 -10.09
CA GLN A 101 -3.55 11.75 -11.13
C GLN A 101 -2.87 13.00 -10.53
N LYS A 102 -3.55 13.70 -9.62
CA LYS A 102 -3.05 14.91 -8.97
C LYS A 102 -1.76 14.66 -8.18
N TRP A 103 -1.64 13.47 -7.58
CA TRP A 103 -0.50 13.10 -6.75
C TRP A 103 0.60 12.33 -7.52
N GLN A 104 0.50 12.19 -8.85
CA GLN A 104 1.62 11.68 -9.66
C GLN A 104 2.83 12.62 -9.61
N ASN A 105 2.60 13.93 -9.60
CA ASN A 105 3.68 14.91 -9.52
C ASN A 105 3.90 15.37 -8.07
N PRO A 106 4.98 14.95 -7.40
CA PRO A 106 5.24 15.34 -6.02
C PRO A 106 5.45 16.86 -5.85
N GLN A 107 5.83 17.59 -6.89
CA GLN A 107 5.97 19.05 -6.82
C GLN A 107 4.63 19.79 -6.69
N GLU A 108 3.55 19.22 -7.23
CA GLU A 108 2.22 19.76 -7.03
C GLU A 108 1.69 19.42 -5.64
N ALA A 109 1.98 18.21 -5.16
CA ALA A 109 1.76 17.82 -3.78
C ALA A 109 2.49 18.74 -2.78
N ASP A 110 3.71 19.20 -3.10
CA ASP A 110 4.47 20.15 -2.28
C ASP A 110 3.81 21.53 -2.14
N LYS A 111 3.00 21.96 -3.11
CA LYS A 111 2.23 23.21 -2.99
C LYS A 111 1.09 23.06 -1.99
N LEU A 112 0.41 21.90 -1.98
CA LEU A 112 -0.56 21.54 -0.93
C LEU A 112 0.14 21.37 0.43
N LEU A 113 1.30 20.72 0.46
CA LEU A 113 2.14 20.53 1.65
C LEU A 113 2.48 21.85 2.33
N LYS A 114 2.87 22.89 1.57
CA LYS A 114 3.23 24.19 2.14
C LYS A 114 2.04 24.87 2.83
N ALA A 115 0.81 24.58 2.42
CA ALA A 115 -0.41 25.08 3.06
C ALA A 115 -0.81 24.24 4.30
N GLU A 116 -0.61 22.92 4.26
CA GLU A 116 -0.94 21.99 5.36
C GLU A 116 0.18 21.82 6.40
N LYS A 117 1.28 22.58 6.25
CA LYS A 117 2.55 22.46 6.97
C LYS A 117 2.45 22.54 8.51
N GLU A 118 1.35 23.06 9.04
CA GLU A 118 1.16 23.25 10.48
C GLU A 118 0.48 22.06 11.19
N LEU A 119 -0.11 21.09 10.47
CA LEU A 119 -0.97 20.08 11.10
C LEU A 119 -0.52 18.63 10.89
N PHE A 120 0.19 18.29 9.82
CA PHE A 120 0.61 16.91 9.56
C PHE A 120 2.12 16.73 9.68
N GLU A 121 2.57 16.50 10.91
CA GLU A 121 3.93 16.03 11.15
C GLU A 121 3.98 14.51 10.91
N VAL A 122 4.76 14.10 9.91
CA VAL A 122 5.02 12.69 9.64
C VAL A 122 6.03 12.19 10.68
N LYS A 123 5.56 11.93 11.89
CA LYS A 123 6.34 11.34 12.98
C LYS A 123 6.15 9.83 13.02
N GLU A 124 7.21 9.14 13.45
CA GLU A 124 7.24 7.71 13.78
C GLU A 124 6.77 6.78 12.64
N ILE A 125 7.52 6.76 11.52
CA ILE A 125 7.34 5.77 10.46
C ILE A 125 8.22 4.55 10.72
N MET A 126 7.60 3.38 10.82
CA MET A 126 8.32 2.11 10.88
C MET A 126 8.78 1.72 9.47
N HIS A 127 10.10 1.69 9.29
CA HIS A 127 10.71 1.19 8.06
C HIS A 127 11.00 -0.30 8.23
N GLN A 128 10.52 -1.10 7.29
CA GLN A 128 10.70 -2.55 7.32
C GLN A 128 10.80 -3.12 5.91
N ASN A 129 11.29 -4.34 5.78
CA ASN A 129 11.26 -5.07 4.52
C ASN A 129 10.10 -6.07 4.50
N LEU A 130 9.79 -6.61 3.33
CA LEU A 130 8.68 -7.56 3.19
C LEU A 130 8.85 -8.83 4.05
N ASN A 131 10.08 -9.25 4.37
CA ASN A 131 10.31 -10.40 5.26
C ASN A 131 10.00 -10.08 6.73
N ASP A 132 10.19 -8.82 7.16
CA ASP A 132 9.85 -8.39 8.53
C ASP A 132 8.33 -8.42 8.77
N VAL A 133 7.54 -8.24 7.70
CA VAL A 133 6.08 -8.35 7.71
C VAL A 133 5.61 -9.81 7.84
N LEU A 134 6.47 -10.78 7.49
CA LEU A 134 6.15 -12.21 7.58
C LEU A 134 6.29 -12.71 9.02
N LYS A 135 5.36 -13.56 9.45
CA LYS A 135 5.51 -14.23 10.75
C LYS A 135 6.62 -15.28 10.69
N ARG A 136 7.20 -15.62 11.83
CA ARG A 136 8.20 -16.69 11.95
C ARG A 136 7.66 -17.99 11.33
N GLY A 137 8.36 -18.50 10.33
CA GLY A 137 7.99 -19.73 9.62
C GLY A 137 7.04 -19.54 8.44
N GLU A 138 6.58 -18.31 8.17
CA GLU A 138 5.85 -17.98 6.93
C GLU A 138 6.85 -17.74 5.79
N ASN A 139 6.47 -18.17 4.58
CA ASN A 139 7.21 -17.88 3.36
C ASN A 139 6.28 -17.17 2.37
N LEU A 140 6.74 -16.07 1.79
CA LEU A 140 6.00 -15.27 0.82
C LEU A 140 5.43 -16.12 -0.33
N GLU A 141 6.21 -17.07 -0.87
CA GLU A 141 5.75 -17.95 -1.96
C GLU A 141 4.60 -18.87 -1.54
N GLN A 142 4.60 -19.32 -0.29
CA GLN A 142 3.51 -20.12 0.25
C GLN A 142 2.25 -19.27 0.48
N LEU A 143 2.42 -18.02 0.93
CA LEU A 143 1.32 -17.08 1.09
C LEU A 143 0.70 -16.71 -0.27
N MET A 144 1.53 -16.44 -1.27
CA MET A 144 1.06 -16.16 -2.63
C MET A 144 0.30 -17.35 -3.24
N ALA A 145 0.81 -18.58 -3.04
CA ALA A 145 0.15 -19.78 -3.55
C ALA A 145 -1.20 -20.08 -2.87
N LYS A 146 -1.39 -19.61 -1.63
CA LYS A 146 -2.64 -19.76 -0.87
C LYS A 146 -3.61 -18.58 -1.07
N SER A 147 -3.13 -17.45 -1.57
CA SER A 147 -3.95 -16.25 -1.74
C SER A 147 -4.94 -16.41 -2.89
N LYS A 148 -6.12 -15.80 -2.73
CA LYS A 148 -7.13 -15.64 -3.78
C LYS A 148 -6.88 -14.41 -4.66
N ASP A 149 -5.92 -13.56 -4.30
CA ASP A 149 -5.59 -12.33 -5.02
C ASP A 149 -4.71 -12.58 -6.26
N LEU A 150 -4.07 -13.74 -6.35
CA LEU A 150 -3.10 -14.08 -7.39
C LEU A 150 -3.57 -15.27 -8.22
N SER A 151 -3.49 -15.15 -9.54
CA SER A 151 -3.65 -16.28 -10.45
C SER A 151 -2.42 -17.20 -10.42
N ALA A 152 -2.60 -18.49 -10.74
CA ALA A 152 -1.49 -19.45 -10.83
C ALA A 152 -0.38 -18.97 -11.77
N VAL A 153 -0.75 -18.32 -12.88
CA VAL A 153 0.20 -17.73 -13.84
C VAL A 153 1.02 -16.61 -13.19
N SER A 154 0.39 -15.73 -12.40
CA SER A 154 1.09 -14.66 -11.68
C SER A 154 2.07 -15.19 -10.63
N VAL A 155 1.72 -16.29 -9.95
CA VAL A 155 2.60 -16.96 -8.98
C VAL A 155 3.80 -17.59 -9.69
N ASP A 156 3.59 -18.29 -10.79
CA ASP A 156 4.65 -18.91 -11.57
C ASP A 156 5.59 -17.87 -12.20
N PHE A 157 5.06 -16.76 -12.69
CA PHE A 157 5.85 -15.64 -13.19
C PHE A 157 6.76 -15.08 -12.10
N TYR A 158 6.22 -14.80 -10.90
CA TYR A 158 7.02 -14.31 -9.78
C TYR A 158 8.15 -15.29 -9.40
N LYS A 159 7.86 -16.59 -9.31
CA LYS A 159 8.87 -17.62 -9.03
C LYS A 159 9.98 -17.66 -10.09
N LYS A 160 9.63 -17.51 -11.37
CA LYS A 160 10.59 -17.45 -12.47
C LYS A 160 11.48 -16.20 -12.38
N ALA A 161 10.88 -15.02 -12.17
CA ALA A 161 11.61 -13.77 -12.02
C ALA A 161 12.60 -13.82 -10.84
N LYS A 162 12.17 -14.35 -9.69
CA LYS A 162 13.03 -14.50 -8.51
C LYS A 162 14.23 -15.40 -8.78
N LYS A 163 14.01 -16.56 -9.42
CA LYS A 163 15.08 -17.48 -9.81
C LYS A 163 16.06 -16.85 -10.81
N GLN A 164 15.56 -16.04 -11.73
CA GLN A 164 16.39 -15.36 -12.72
C GLN A 164 17.27 -14.27 -12.07
N ASN A 165 16.72 -13.48 -11.15
CA ASN A 165 17.45 -12.44 -10.44
C ASN A 165 18.50 -13.02 -9.47
N GLN A 166 18.24 -14.18 -8.88
CA GLN A 166 19.23 -14.88 -8.03
C GLN A 166 20.45 -15.39 -8.82
N LYS A 167 20.28 -15.73 -10.10
CA LYS A 167 21.38 -16.21 -10.95
C LYS A 167 22.31 -15.10 -11.45
N CYS A 168 21.93 -13.84 -11.30
CA CYS A 168 22.73 -12.70 -11.74
C CYS A 168 23.81 -12.28 -10.72
N CYS A 169 23.89 -12.94 -9.56
CA CYS A 169 24.85 -12.64 -8.49
C CYS A 169 25.86 -13.77 -8.21
N SER A 170 26.10 -14.68 -9.17
CA SER A 170 27.08 -15.78 -9.03
C SER A 170 28.24 -15.72 -10.03
N ILE A 171 28.65 -14.52 -10.45
CA ILE A 171 29.95 -14.32 -11.10
C ILE A 171 30.80 -13.47 -10.16
N SER A 172 31.48 -14.17 -9.26
CA SER A 172 32.71 -13.77 -8.57
C SER A 172 33.58 -15.01 -8.45
#